data_AF-A0A1J3GAS4-F1
#
_entry.id   AF-A0A1J3GAS4-F1
#
_cell.length_a   1.000
_cell.length_b   1.000
_cell.length_c   1.000
_cell.angle_alpha   90.00
_cell.angle_beta   90.00
_cell.angle_gamma   90.00
#
_symmetry.space_group_name_H-M   'P 1'
#
loop_
_entity.id
_entity.type
_entity.pdbx_description
1 polymer ?
#
loop_
_entity_poly.entity_id
_entity_poly.type
_entity_poly.pdbx_seq_one_letter_code
_entity_poly.pdbx_strand_id
1 'polypeptide(L)'
;IHKAEEDNLLQVSFNLPVNHTNLLVTECNKHYPSGSKCWDEQRKLLLEEAVYDFLLPSMEKEAKLLLTRRATIRLLSEYGQVLWNKVSV
;
A
#
# COMPACT_ATOMS: atom_id res chain seq x y z
N ILE A 1 6.63 -2.64 -15.70
CA ILE A 1 6.47 -1.66 -14.60
C ILE A 1 7.44 -1.99 -13.48
N HIS A 2 7.26 -3.06 -12.70
CA HIS A 2 8.17 -3.41 -11.58
C HIS A 2 9.66 -3.45 -11.98
N LYS A 3 10.02 -4.15 -13.07
CA LYS A 3 11.41 -4.20 -13.56
C LYS A 3 11.97 -2.81 -13.91
N ALA A 4 11.15 -1.96 -14.52
CA ALA A 4 11.55 -0.59 -14.88
C ALA A 4 11.64 0.32 -13.64
N GLU A 5 10.91 0.02 -12.58
CA GLU A 5 11.07 0.68 -11.27
C GLU A 5 12.38 0.24 -10.59
N GLU A 6 12.71 -1.06 -10.58
CA GLU A 6 14.02 -1.57 -10.10
C GLU A 6 15.21 -0.96 -10.85
N ASP A 7 15.06 -0.80 -12.17
CA ASP A 7 16.10 -0.25 -13.03
C ASP A 7 16.13 1.30 -12.98
N ASN A 8 15.38 1.92 -12.05
CA ASN A 8 15.25 3.36 -11.82
C ASN A 8 14.82 4.18 -13.06
N LEU A 9 14.10 3.54 -13.99
CA LEU A 9 13.60 4.19 -15.21
C LEU A 9 12.28 4.92 -14.97
N LEU A 10 11.54 4.52 -13.93
CA LEU A 10 10.27 5.12 -13.53
C LEU A 10 10.03 4.97 -12.03
N GLN A 11 9.22 5.86 -11.47
CA GLN A 11 8.72 5.76 -10.09
C GLN A 11 7.24 5.39 -10.13
N VAL A 12 6.87 4.30 -9.46
CA VAL A 12 5.47 3.91 -9.31
C VAL A 12 4.98 4.46 -7.97
N SER A 13 3.75 4.97 -7.91
CA SER A 13 3.13 5.33 -6.64
C SER A 13 1.71 4.77 -6.54
N PHE A 14 1.32 4.39 -5.32
CA PHE A 14 -0.05 3.98 -4.98
C PHE A 14 -0.62 4.96 -3.97
N ASN A 15 -1.61 5.72 -4.40
CA ASN A 15 -2.29 6.67 -3.54
C ASN A 15 -3.69 6.16 -3.22
N LEU A 16 -4.05 6.24 -1.94
CA LEU A 16 -5.44 6.07 -1.53
C LEU A 16 -6.24 7.31 -1.96
N PRO A 17 -7.47 7.16 -2.49
CA PRO A 17 -8.26 8.32 -2.88
C PRO A 17 -8.52 9.24 -1.68
N VAL A 18 -8.46 10.55 -1.91
CA VAL A 18 -8.54 11.59 -0.86
C VAL A 18 -9.76 11.44 0.06
N ASN A 19 -10.91 11.03 -0.49
CA ASN A 19 -12.11 10.80 0.31
C ASN A 19 -11.92 9.69 1.34
N HIS A 20 -11.15 8.65 0.99
CA HIS A 20 -10.90 7.52 1.87
C HIS A 20 -9.79 7.82 2.89
N THR A 21 -8.78 8.63 2.52
CA THR A 21 -7.76 9.09 3.48
C THR A 21 -8.40 9.99 4.54
N ASN A 22 -9.27 10.92 4.14
CA ASN A 22 -9.98 11.79 5.07
C ASN A 22 -10.91 11.01 6.01
N LEU A 23 -11.60 9.99 5.48
CA LEU A 23 -12.42 9.09 6.27
C LEU A 23 -11.58 8.31 7.29
N LEU A 24 -10.42 7.80 6.89
CA LEU A 24 -9.49 7.09 7.77
C LEU A 24 -9.04 7.98 8.94
N VAL A 25 -8.57 9.20 8.64
CA VAL A 25 -8.18 10.17 9.67
C VAL A 25 -9.34 10.49 10.62
N THR A 26 -10.55 10.65 10.07
CA THR A 26 -11.74 10.95 10.87
C THR A 26 -12.08 9.80 11.83
N GLU A 27 -12.05 8.56 11.35
CA GLU A 27 -12.30 7.39 12.20
C GLU A 27 -11.19 7.19 13.23
N CYS A 28 -9.92 7.40 12.89
CA CYS A 28 -8.82 7.40 13.86
C CYS A 28 -9.07 8.44 14.97
N ASN A 29 -9.43 9.67 14.60
CA ASN A 29 -9.69 10.73 15.56
C ASN A 29 -10.88 10.43 16.50
N LYS A 30 -11.88 9.71 16.01
CA LYS A 30 -13.05 9.26 16.78
C LYS A 30 -12.73 8.13 17.75
N HIS A 31 -11.88 7.18 17.35
CA HIS A 31 -11.58 5.99 18.14
C HIS A 31 -10.49 6.17 19.21
N TYR A 32 -9.69 7.23 19.11
CA TYR A 32 -8.64 7.53 20.08
C TYR A 32 -8.91 8.80 20.91
N PRO A 33 -10.05 8.98 21.59
CA PRO A 33 -10.33 10.24 22.30
C PRO A 33 -9.29 10.51 23.39
N SER A 34 -8.88 11.77 23.57
CA SER A 34 -8.05 12.12 24.72
C SER A 34 -8.95 12.31 25.96
N GLY A 35 -8.45 11.92 27.13
CA GLY A 35 -9.18 12.09 28.40
C GLY A 35 -9.23 13.54 28.90
N SER A 36 -8.67 14.50 28.16
CA SER A 36 -8.54 15.89 28.57
C SER A 36 -8.43 16.84 27.38
N LYS A 37 -9.21 17.92 27.39
CA LYS A 37 -9.29 18.89 26.28
C LYS A 37 -7.94 19.48 25.86
N CYS A 38 -6.99 19.62 26.79
CA CYS A 38 -5.67 20.18 26.49
C CYS A 38 -4.82 19.31 25.56
N TRP A 39 -5.09 18.01 25.48
CA TRP A 39 -4.34 17.08 24.63
C TRP A 39 -5.07 16.76 23.31
N ASP A 40 -6.31 17.21 23.13
CA ASP A 40 -7.12 16.85 21.96
C ASP A 40 -6.55 17.39 20.65
N GLU A 41 -6.05 18.62 20.65
CA GLU A 41 -5.50 19.25 19.45
C GLU A 41 -4.15 18.65 19.06
N GLN A 42 -3.22 18.50 20.02
CA GLN A 42 -1.93 17.87 19.78
C GLN A 42 -2.07 16.42 19.34
N ARG A 43 -2.99 15.67 19.95
CA ARG A 43 -3.30 14.30 19.55
C ARG A 43 -3.79 14.22 18.10
N LYS A 44 -4.70 15.11 17.67
CA LYS A 44 -5.22 15.11 16.30
C LYS A 44 -4.10 15.28 15.28
N LEU A 45 -3.20 16.23 15.52
CA LEU A 45 -2.03 16.45 14.67
C LEU A 45 -1.12 15.21 14.62
N LEU A 46 -0.81 14.62 15.78
CA LEU A 46 0.00 13.39 15.84
C LEU A 46 -0.64 12.21 15.09
N LEU A 47 -1.98 12.06 15.18
CA LEU A 47 -2.69 11.03 14.45
C LEU A 47 -2.69 11.28 12.94
N GLU A 48 -2.85 12.53 12.52
CA GLU A 48 -2.74 12.90 11.11
C GLU A 48 -1.34 12.60 10.56
N GLU A 49 -0.30 13.04 11.25
CA GLU A 49 1.10 12.74 10.89
C GLU A 49 1.35 11.22 10.84
N ALA A 50 0.90 10.46 11.85
CA ALA A 50 1.04 9.01 11.85
C ALA A 50 0.35 8.34 10.66
N VAL A 51 -0.81 8.85 10.22
CA VAL A 51 -1.50 8.34 9.04
C VAL A 51 -0.71 8.66 7.77
N TYR A 52 -0.31 9.91 7.57
CA TYR A 52 0.30 10.35 6.32
C TYR A 52 1.77 9.94 6.17
N ASP A 53 2.55 10.00 7.24
CA ASP A 53 4.01 9.82 7.17
C ASP A 53 4.44 8.38 7.46
N PHE A 54 3.59 7.61 8.14
CA PHE A 54 3.92 6.23 8.52
C PHE A 54 2.98 5.20 7.89
N LEU A 55 1.67 5.31 8.15
CA LEU A 55 0.72 4.27 7.75
C LEU A 55 0.55 4.18 6.24
N LEU A 56 0.26 5.30 5.56
CA LEU A 56 0.04 5.30 4.10
C LEU A 56 1.29 4.83 3.32
N PRO A 57 2.52 5.30 3.61
CA PRO A 57 3.71 4.79 2.95
C PRO A 57 3.98 3.32 3.23
N SER A 58 3.68 2.83 4.45
CA SER A 58 3.80 1.41 4.77
C SER A 58 2.79 0.56 4.01
N MET A 59 1.54 1.02 3.89
CA MET A 59 0.50 0.35 3.13
C MET A 59 0.84 0.29 1.64
N GLU A 60 1.36 1.37 1.07
CA GLU A 60 1.83 1.41 -0.31
C GLU A 60 2.92 0.37 -0.55
N LYS A 61 3.94 0.31 0.32
CA LYS A 61 5.02 -0.68 0.23
C LYS A 61 4.50 -2.12 0.24
N GLU A 62 3.59 -2.42 1.16
CA GLU A 62 2.98 -3.75 1.26
C GLU A 62 2.12 -4.07 0.02
N ALA A 63 1.33 -3.11 -0.46
CA ALA A 63 0.52 -3.28 -1.66
C ALA A 63 1.38 -3.57 -2.90
N LYS A 64 2.50 -2.86 -3.06
CA LYS A 64 3.49 -3.12 -4.11
C LYS A 64 4.02 -4.56 -4.04
N LEU A 65 4.48 -4.97 -2.86
CA LEU A 65 5.01 -6.31 -2.65
C LEU A 65 3.99 -7.40 -3.00
N LEU A 66 2.75 -7.23 -2.53
CA LEU A 66 1.64 -8.15 -2.79
C LEU A 66 1.35 -8.27 -4.29
N LEU A 67 1.26 -7.14 -4.99
CA LEU A 67 0.96 -7.11 -6.42
C LEU A 67 2.08 -7.73 -7.25
N THR A 68 3.34 -7.42 -6.95
CA THR A 68 4.50 -8.06 -7.60
C THR A 68 4.48 -9.57 -7.40
N ARG A 69 4.24 -10.03 -6.17
CA ARG A 69 4.18 -11.47 -5.87
C ARG A 69 3.04 -12.18 -6.61
N ARG A 70 1.87 -11.55 -6.73
CA ARG A 70 0.75 -12.11 -7.50
C ARG A 70 1.08 -12.17 -8.99
N ALA A 71 1.74 -11.14 -9.53
CA ALA A 71 2.16 -11.11 -10.93
C ALA A 71 3.18 -12.21 -11.24
N THR A 72 4.17 -12.43 -10.36
CA THR A 72 5.17 -13.49 -10.56
C THR A 72 4.56 -14.89 -10.51
N ILE A 73 3.66 -15.15 -9.56
CA ILE A 73 2.93 -16.43 -9.47
C ILE A 73 2.14 -16.69 -10.77
N ARG A 74 1.43 -15.68 -11.27
CA ARG A 74 0.65 -15.81 -12.51
C ARG A 74 1.57 -16.09 -13.71
N LEU A 75 2.67 -15.35 -13.85
CA LEU A 75 3.63 -15.57 -14.93
C LEU A 75 4.22 -16.98 -14.88
N LEU A 76 4.61 -17.46 -13.69
CA LEU A 76 5.13 -18.82 -13.54
C LEU A 76 4.11 -19.88 -13.96
N SER A 77 2.85 -19.71 -13.62
CA SER A 77 1.78 -20.62 -14.06
C SER A 77 1.63 -20.62 -15.58
N GLU A 78 1.63 -19.45 -16.22
CA GLU A 78 1.48 -19.33 -17.67
C GLU A 78 2.70 -19.92 -18.41
N TYR A 79 3.93 -19.61 -17.96
CA TYR A 79 5.14 -20.21 -18.52
C TYR A 79 5.21 -21.71 -18.31
N GLY A 80 4.80 -22.21 -17.14
CA GLY A 80 4.73 -23.64 -16.85
C GLY A 80 3.80 -24.37 -17.81
N GLN A 81 2.62 -23.81 -18.09
CA GLN A 81 1.69 -24.37 -19.07
C GLN A 81 2.28 -24.39 -20.49
N VAL A 82 2.91 -23.30 -20.92
CA VAL A 82 3.55 -23.23 -22.24
C VAL A 82 4.67 -24.25 -22.38
N LEU A 83 5.49 -24.42 -21.34
CA LEU A 83 6.55 -25.41 -21.33
C LEU A 83 5.98 -26.83 -21.39
N TRP A 84 4.99 -27.13 -20.54
CA TRP A 84 4.31 -28.42 -20.51
C TRP A 84 3.81 -28.81 -21.90
N ASN A 85 3.08 -27.91 -22.56
CA ASN A 85 2.55 -28.12 -23.91
C ASN A 85 3.64 -28.44 -24.96
N LYS A 86 4.89 -28.02 -24.74
CA LYS A 86 6.01 -28.31 -25.65
C LYS A 86 6.68 -29.66 -25.37
N VAL A 87 6.72 -30.09 -24.11
CA VAL A 87 7.44 -31.31 -23.69
C VAL A 87 6.53 -32.53 -23.57
N SER A 88 5.21 -32.34 -23.49
CA SER A 88 4.23 -33.41 -23.41
C SER A 88 3.72 -33.87 -24.79
N VAL A 89 4.47 -33.58 -25.86
CA VAL A 89 4.26 -34.11 -27.22
C VAL A 89 4.99 -35.43 -27.36
#